data_AF-A0A1X0NRC1-F1
#
_entry.id   AF-A0A1X0NRC1-F1
#
_cell.length_a   1.000
_cell.length_b   1.000
_cell.length_c   1.000
_cell.angle_alpha   90.00
_cell.angle_beta   90.00
_cell.angle_gamma   90.00
#
_symmetry.space_group_name_H-M   'P 1'
#
loop_
_entity.id
_entity.type
_entity.pdbx_description
1 polymer ?
#
loop_
_entity_poly.entity_id
_entity_poly.type
_entity_poly.pdbx_seq_one_letter_code
_entity_poly.pdbx_strand_id
1 'polypeptide(L)'
;MPPDCAAIAGRYPQKLCVFRKYKYAMALENSRERDYVTEKVYHALLSGAIPLYWGAPNIEDFLPSGRRSVVEVERFIPGQLGDAGSAEKVQDDGAGAFQKLGEFLRHLETDDAAVKQLFAWRHVKRAEEWGENFLDNMYHTDPICALCAEAREKRRKLG
;
A
#
# COMPACT_ATOMS: atom_id res chain seq x y z
N MET A 1 -8.79 1.34 -19.09
CA MET A 1 -9.50 0.39 -18.21
C MET A 1 -9.93 -0.81 -19.04
N PRO A 2 -9.67 -2.07 -18.62
CA PRO A 2 -10.14 -3.26 -19.33
C PRO A 2 -11.66 -3.23 -19.56
N PRO A 3 -12.15 -3.61 -20.76
CA PRO A 3 -13.57 -3.51 -21.11
C PRO A 3 -14.50 -4.27 -20.15
N ASP A 4 -14.08 -5.45 -19.68
CA ASP A 4 -14.82 -6.27 -18.73
C ASP A 4 -14.97 -5.60 -17.35
N CYS A 5 -13.97 -4.82 -16.92
CA CYS A 5 -14.06 -4.05 -15.69
C CYS A 5 -14.90 -2.77 -15.85
N ALA A 6 -14.94 -2.17 -17.04
CA ALA A 6 -15.70 -0.95 -17.32
C ALA A 6 -17.22 -1.15 -17.15
N ALA A 7 -17.71 -2.34 -17.45
CA ALA A 7 -19.13 -2.69 -17.36
C ALA A 7 -19.63 -2.94 -15.93
N ILE A 8 -18.74 -3.07 -14.95
CA ILE A 8 -19.11 -3.32 -13.55
C ILE A 8 -19.71 -2.05 -12.94
N ALA A 9 -20.85 -2.16 -12.25
CA ALA A 9 -21.45 -1.02 -11.55
C ALA A 9 -20.68 -0.67 -10.27
N GLY A 10 -20.31 0.60 -10.11
CA GLY A 10 -19.72 1.16 -8.89
C GLY A 10 -18.19 1.21 -8.89
N ARG A 11 -17.64 2.30 -8.31
CA ARG A 11 -16.20 2.59 -8.35
C ARG A 11 -15.35 1.53 -7.64
N TYR A 12 -15.81 1.04 -6.49
CA TYR A 12 -15.09 0.05 -5.69
C TYR A 12 -14.88 -1.30 -6.42
N PRO A 13 -15.94 -2.00 -6.87
CA PRO A 13 -15.77 -3.27 -7.58
C PRO A 13 -15.08 -3.10 -8.94
N GLN A 14 -15.27 -1.96 -9.64
CA GLN A 14 -14.48 -1.62 -10.83
C GLN A 14 -12.98 -1.55 -10.51
N LYS A 15 -12.58 -0.84 -9.44
CA LYS A 15 -11.18 -0.73 -9.02
C LYS A 15 -10.56 -2.08 -8.71
N LEU A 16 -11.25 -2.92 -7.92
CA LEU A 16 -10.77 -4.27 -7.61
C LEU A 16 -10.66 -5.16 -8.86
N CYS A 17 -11.59 -5.01 -9.82
CA CYS A 17 -11.50 -5.72 -11.10
C CYS A 17 -10.23 -5.35 -11.85
N VAL A 18 -9.91 -4.04 -11.93
CA VAL A 18 -8.69 -3.58 -12.60
C VAL A 18 -7.46 -4.12 -11.88
N PHE A 19 -7.36 -3.97 -10.56
CA PHE A 19 -6.19 -4.41 -9.80
C PHE A 19 -5.92 -5.91 -9.94
N ARG A 20 -6.97 -6.76 -9.98
CA ARG A 20 -6.83 -8.21 -10.17
C ARG A 20 -6.15 -8.61 -11.49
N LYS A 21 -6.10 -7.72 -12.48
CA LYS A 21 -5.47 -7.97 -13.79
C LYS A 21 -3.96 -7.72 -13.79
N TYR A 22 -3.40 -7.18 -12.71
CA TYR A 22 -1.98 -6.82 -12.61
C TYR A 22 -1.33 -7.51 -11.42
N LYS A 23 -0.03 -7.80 -11.54
CA LYS A 23 0.78 -8.38 -10.45
C LYS A 23 0.94 -7.42 -9.29
N TYR A 24 1.09 -6.13 -9.59
CA TYR A 24 1.33 -5.07 -8.64
C TYR A 24 0.23 -4.02 -8.68
N ALA A 25 -0.10 -3.44 -7.53
CA ALA A 25 -0.99 -2.29 -7.42
C ALA A 25 -0.33 -1.22 -6.55
N MET A 26 -0.35 0.03 -7.01
CA MET A 26 0.17 1.15 -6.23
C MET A 26 -0.75 1.46 -5.05
N ALA A 27 -0.17 1.46 -3.86
CA ALA A 27 -0.83 1.75 -2.60
C ALA A 27 -0.06 2.87 -1.88
N LEU A 28 0.01 4.04 -2.53
CA LEU A 28 0.72 5.21 -2.00
C LEU A 28 -0.26 6.08 -1.21
N GLU A 29 0.05 6.33 0.05
CA GLU A 29 -0.66 7.29 0.87
C GLU A 29 -0.34 8.73 0.47
N ASN A 30 -1.23 9.64 0.84
CA ASN A 30 -1.04 11.05 0.52
C ASN A 30 0.07 11.70 1.36
N SER A 31 0.42 11.10 2.50
CA SER A 31 1.46 11.57 3.42
C SER A 31 2.12 10.40 4.14
N ARG A 32 3.31 10.65 4.69
CA ARG A 32 4.13 9.64 5.38
C ARG A 32 4.01 9.80 6.90
N GLU A 33 2.85 9.47 7.44
CA GLU A 33 2.51 9.70 8.84
C GLU A 33 2.30 8.39 9.61
N ARG A 34 2.72 8.34 10.87
CA ARG A 34 2.50 7.17 11.73
C ARG A 34 1.00 6.87 11.82
N ASP A 35 0.65 5.59 11.72
CA ASP A 35 -0.73 5.09 11.75
C ASP A 35 -1.65 5.58 10.60
N TYR A 36 -1.10 6.31 9.61
CA TYR A 36 -1.85 6.74 8.43
C TYR A 36 -1.90 5.65 7.37
N VAL A 37 -2.76 4.66 7.61
CA VAL A 37 -3.01 3.55 6.69
C VAL A 37 -4.46 3.59 6.25
N THR A 38 -4.70 3.66 4.95
CA THR A 38 -6.04 3.79 4.36
C THR A 38 -6.42 2.57 3.52
N GLU A 39 -7.55 2.65 2.82
CA GLU A 39 -8.10 1.59 1.99
C GLU A 39 -7.17 1.16 0.84
N LYS A 40 -6.16 1.95 0.50
CA LYS A 40 -5.28 1.73 -0.66
C LYS A 40 -4.53 0.40 -0.60
N VAL A 41 -3.88 0.10 0.53
CA VAL A 41 -3.12 -1.14 0.72
C VAL A 41 -4.04 -2.36 0.77
N TYR A 42 -5.20 -2.23 1.42
CA TYR A 42 -6.18 -3.31 1.54
C TYR A 42 -6.82 -3.65 0.20
N HIS A 43 -7.14 -2.65 -0.62
CA HIS A 43 -7.67 -2.90 -1.96
C HIS A 43 -6.68 -3.63 -2.87
N ALA A 44 -5.37 -3.34 -2.75
CA ALA A 44 -4.35 -4.11 -3.44
C ALA A 44 -4.35 -5.57 -2.96
N LEU A 45 -4.25 -5.80 -1.64
CA LEU A 45 -4.25 -7.15 -1.04
C LEU A 45 -5.50 -7.98 -1.43
N LEU A 46 -6.69 -7.40 -1.25
CA LEU A 46 -8.00 -8.04 -1.50
C LEU A 46 -8.22 -8.32 -3.00
N SER A 47 -7.63 -7.53 -3.89
CA SER A 47 -7.76 -7.75 -5.34
C SER A 47 -6.92 -8.90 -5.87
N GLY A 48 -5.96 -9.40 -5.09
CA GLY A 48 -5.01 -10.40 -5.56
C GLY A 48 -3.61 -9.86 -5.84
N ALA A 49 -3.46 -8.54 -6.00
CA ALA A 49 -2.21 -7.88 -6.37
C ALA A 49 -1.24 -7.72 -5.17
N ILE A 50 0.05 -7.59 -5.48
CA ILE A 50 1.11 -7.22 -4.54
C ILE A 50 1.07 -5.69 -4.36
N PRO A 51 0.88 -5.16 -3.13
CA PRO A 51 0.88 -3.73 -2.91
C PRO A 51 2.31 -3.16 -3.03
N LEU A 52 2.47 -2.13 -3.86
CA LEU A 52 3.63 -1.24 -3.83
C LEU A 52 3.29 -0.10 -2.87
N TYR A 53 3.75 -0.21 -1.62
CA TYR A 53 3.32 0.64 -0.52
C TYR A 53 4.30 1.78 -0.24
N TRP A 54 3.74 2.97 0.03
CA TRP A 54 4.44 4.11 0.61
C TRP A 54 3.45 4.87 1.50
N GLY A 55 3.84 5.27 2.71
CA GLY A 55 2.92 5.90 3.67
C GLY A 55 3.39 5.75 5.11
N ALA A 56 2.58 5.14 5.97
CA ALA A 56 2.90 4.94 7.38
C ALA A 56 4.24 4.21 7.59
N PRO A 57 5.17 4.79 8.38
CA PRO A 57 6.45 4.14 8.69
C PRO A 57 6.32 2.82 9.44
N ASN A 58 5.20 2.62 10.14
CA ASN A 58 4.85 1.44 10.92
C ASN A 58 3.76 0.57 10.26
N ILE A 59 3.71 0.53 8.92
CA ILE A 59 2.73 -0.24 8.16
C ILE A 59 2.68 -1.73 8.55
N GLU A 60 3.76 -2.30 9.08
CA GLU A 60 3.80 -3.69 9.54
C GLU A 60 2.74 -4.02 10.60
N ASP A 61 2.36 -3.04 11.41
CA ASP A 61 1.34 -3.20 12.44
C ASP A 61 -0.04 -3.43 11.82
N PHE A 62 -0.23 -3.03 10.56
CA PHE A 62 -1.52 -3.00 9.85
C PHE A 62 -1.58 -3.99 8.68
N LEU A 63 -0.67 -4.98 8.64
CA LEU A 63 -0.55 -5.96 7.55
C LEU A 63 -0.68 -7.40 8.06
N PRO A 64 -1.27 -8.31 7.26
CA PRO A 64 -1.63 -9.66 7.71
C PRO A 64 -0.41 -10.60 7.88
N SER A 65 0.79 -10.18 7.47
CA SER A 65 2.07 -10.84 7.78
C SER A 65 3.20 -9.81 7.90
N GLY A 66 2.88 -8.64 8.45
CA GLY A 66 3.79 -7.51 8.54
C GLY A 66 4.36 -7.12 7.18
N ARG A 67 5.63 -6.69 7.15
CA ARG A 67 6.32 -6.22 5.93
C ARG A 67 6.43 -7.29 4.83
N ARG A 68 6.16 -8.57 5.13
CA ARG A 68 6.11 -9.66 4.15
C ARG A 68 4.79 -9.73 3.38
N SER A 69 3.94 -8.70 3.43
CA SER A 69 2.72 -8.63 2.61
C SER A 69 2.75 -7.51 1.57
N VAL A 70 3.83 -6.74 1.52
CA VAL A 70 3.96 -5.55 0.65
C VAL A 70 5.38 -5.41 0.12
N VAL A 71 5.53 -4.66 -0.96
CA VAL A 71 6.82 -4.09 -1.37
C VAL A 71 6.85 -2.63 -0.93
N GLU A 72 7.71 -2.30 0.02
CA GLU A 72 7.84 -0.93 0.52
C GLU A 72 8.72 -0.10 -0.41
N VAL A 73 8.11 0.85 -1.10
CA VAL A 73 8.73 1.66 -2.15
C VAL A 73 9.81 2.59 -1.57
N GLU A 74 9.61 3.11 -0.35
CA GLU A 74 10.56 3.98 0.35
C GLU A 74 11.97 3.35 0.50
N ARG A 75 12.06 2.01 0.54
CA ARG A 75 13.35 1.30 0.62
C ARG A 75 14.21 1.47 -0.62
N PHE A 76 13.60 1.74 -1.76
CA PHE A 76 14.28 1.85 -3.05
C PHE A 76 14.43 3.30 -3.51
N ILE A 77 13.46 4.15 -3.18
CA ILE A 77 13.41 5.57 -3.57
C ILE A 77 13.26 6.50 -2.35
N PRO A 78 14.19 6.47 -1.39
CA PRO A 78 14.06 7.21 -0.14
C PRO A 78 13.93 8.72 -0.38
N GLY A 79 12.93 9.34 0.26
CA GLY A 79 12.68 10.78 0.15
C GLY A 79 12.24 11.27 -1.24
N GLN A 80 11.94 10.38 -2.20
CA GLN A 80 11.50 10.77 -3.54
C GLN A 80 9.97 10.97 -3.66
N LEU A 81 9.22 10.64 -2.60
CA LEU A 81 7.76 10.74 -2.55
C LEU A 81 7.31 11.62 -1.37
N GLY A 82 6.15 12.25 -1.49
CA GLY A 82 5.54 13.10 -0.46
C GLY A 82 5.90 14.59 -0.53
N ASP A 83 5.46 15.36 0.46
CA ASP A 83 5.66 16.82 0.55
C ASP A 83 7.13 17.20 0.81
N ALA A 84 7.91 16.28 1.39
CA ALA A 84 9.36 16.39 1.52
C ALA A 84 10.11 15.96 0.25
N GLY A 85 9.40 15.70 -0.86
CA GLY A 85 9.95 15.69 -2.21
C GLY A 85 10.38 17.09 -2.64
N SER A 86 11.06 17.83 -1.77
CA SER A 86 11.90 18.92 -2.20
C SER A 86 13.03 18.30 -2.99
N ALA A 87 13.29 18.87 -4.15
CA ALA A 87 14.48 18.63 -4.95
C ALA A 87 15.78 19.06 -4.21
N GLU A 88 15.92 18.76 -2.92
CA GLU A 88 17.14 18.95 -2.15
C GLU A 88 18.07 17.77 -2.42
N LYS A 89 18.69 17.84 -3.60
CA LYS A 89 19.96 17.22 -3.97
C LYS A 89 20.20 15.84 -3.34
N VAL A 90 19.42 14.85 -3.77
CA VAL A 90 20.01 13.51 -3.88
C VAL A 90 21.17 13.65 -4.87
N GLN A 91 22.39 13.35 -4.44
CA GLN A 91 23.60 13.37 -5.30
C GLN A 91 23.53 12.29 -6.41
N ASP A 92 22.55 11.40 -6.31
CA ASP A 92 22.11 10.41 -7.29
C ASP A 92 20.93 11.02 -8.04
N ASP A 93 20.94 10.97 -9.37
CA ASP A 93 20.03 11.68 -10.30
C ASP A 93 18.55 11.24 -10.24
N GLY A 94 18.13 10.54 -9.18
CA GLY A 94 16.81 9.93 -9.02
C GLY A 94 16.59 8.72 -9.94
N ALA A 95 17.21 8.71 -11.13
CA ALA A 95 17.11 7.63 -12.10
C ALA A 95 17.70 6.33 -11.52
N GLY A 96 18.83 6.40 -10.80
CA GLY A 96 19.41 5.24 -10.10
C GLY A 96 18.49 4.62 -9.05
N ALA A 97 17.68 5.42 -8.36
CA ALA A 97 16.77 4.95 -7.33
C ALA A 97 15.56 4.19 -7.91
N PHE A 98 14.92 4.76 -8.94
CA PHE A 98 13.84 4.06 -9.66
C PHE A 98 14.35 2.83 -10.41
N GLN A 99 15.61 2.84 -10.88
CA GLN A 99 16.24 1.67 -11.47
C GLN A 99 16.33 0.51 -10.46
N LYS A 100 16.74 0.77 -9.20
CA LYS A 100 16.78 -0.25 -8.14
C LYS A 100 15.40 -0.86 -7.87
N LEU A 101 14.35 -0.04 -7.81
CA LEU A 101 12.98 -0.53 -7.69
C LEU A 101 12.61 -1.43 -8.88
N GLY A 102 12.90 -0.98 -10.11
CA GLY A 102 12.64 -1.75 -11.33
C GLY A 102 13.43 -3.07 -11.40
N GLU A 103 14.68 -3.10 -10.93
CA GLU A 103 15.49 -4.30 -10.80
C GLU A 103 14.90 -5.29 -9.80
N PHE A 104 14.46 -4.79 -8.64
CA PHE A 104 13.81 -5.61 -7.63
C PHE A 104 12.50 -6.22 -8.13
N LEU A 105 11.64 -5.43 -8.79
CA LEU A 105 10.40 -5.96 -9.37
C LEU A 105 10.69 -7.00 -10.46
N ARG A 106 11.70 -6.77 -11.33
CA ARG A 106 12.12 -7.78 -12.32
C ARG A 106 12.63 -9.07 -11.68
N HIS A 107 13.32 -8.98 -10.54
CA HIS A 107 13.75 -10.16 -9.80
C HIS A 107 12.55 -10.95 -9.24
N LEU A 108 11.53 -10.26 -8.71
CA LEU A 108 10.30 -10.93 -8.26
C LEU A 108 9.56 -11.65 -9.39
N GLU A 109 9.73 -11.25 -10.66
CA GLU A 109 9.14 -11.95 -11.80
C GLU A 109 9.71 -13.35 -12.01
N THR A 110 10.91 -13.65 -11.47
CA THR A 110 11.59 -14.94 -11.59
C THR A 110 11.79 -15.66 -10.26
N ASP A 111 11.45 -15.02 -9.13
CA ASP A 111 11.56 -15.58 -7.79
C ASP A 111 10.19 -15.96 -7.21
N ASP A 112 9.71 -17.14 -7.59
CA ASP A 112 8.48 -17.72 -7.07
C ASP A 112 8.48 -17.87 -5.54
N ALA A 113 9.65 -18.07 -4.91
CA ALA A 113 9.74 -18.23 -3.47
C ALA A 113 9.48 -16.90 -2.77
N ALA A 114 10.06 -15.80 -3.26
CA ALA A 114 9.80 -14.46 -2.75
C ALA A 114 8.32 -14.06 -2.94
N VAL A 115 7.73 -14.34 -4.10
CA VAL A 115 6.30 -14.07 -4.34
C VAL A 115 5.41 -14.91 -3.43
N LYS A 116 5.74 -16.18 -3.19
CA LYS A 116 5.01 -17.02 -2.21
C LYS A 116 5.09 -16.46 -0.80
N GLN A 117 6.24 -15.89 -0.39
CA GLN A 117 6.35 -15.21 0.90
C GLN A 117 5.42 -13.99 0.98
N LEU A 118 5.31 -13.21 -0.10
CA LEU A 118 4.39 -12.06 -0.19
C LEU A 118 2.91 -12.44 -0.01
N PHE A 119 2.56 -13.68 -0.34
CA PHE A 119 1.21 -14.23 -0.22
C PHE A 119 1.04 -15.25 0.91
N ALA A 120 2.04 -15.44 1.77
CA ALA A 120 1.99 -16.47 2.83
C ALA A 120 0.78 -16.29 3.76
N TRP A 121 0.38 -15.04 4.01
CA TRP A 121 -0.79 -14.67 4.80
C TRP A 121 -2.11 -15.27 4.28
N ARG A 122 -2.20 -15.62 2.99
CA ARG A 122 -3.41 -16.26 2.40
C ARG A 122 -3.62 -17.69 2.85
N HIS A 123 -2.60 -18.33 3.41
CA HIS A 123 -2.67 -19.69 3.94
C HIS A 123 -2.99 -19.74 5.44
N VAL A 124 -3.04 -18.58 6.09
CA VAL A 124 -3.44 -18.44 7.49
C VAL A 124 -4.93 -18.77 7.63
N LYS A 125 -5.26 -19.64 8.59
CA LYS A 125 -6.63 -20.13 8.82
C LYS A 125 -7.35 -19.45 9.98
N ARG A 126 -6.60 -18.73 10.82
CA ARG A 126 -7.06 -18.14 12.07
C ARG A 126 -6.96 -16.63 11.99
N ALA A 127 -8.03 -15.92 12.33
CA ALA A 127 -8.08 -14.47 12.21
C ALA A 127 -7.03 -13.79 13.12
N GLU A 128 -6.73 -14.38 14.28
CA GLU A 128 -5.77 -13.86 15.25
C GLU A 128 -4.35 -13.80 14.69
N GLU A 129 -4.03 -14.63 13.70
CA GLU A 129 -2.73 -14.64 13.03
C GLU A 129 -2.59 -13.52 11.98
N TRP A 130 -3.69 -12.89 11.56
CA TRP A 130 -3.63 -11.69 10.71
C TRP A 130 -3.32 -10.42 11.49
N GLY A 131 -3.52 -10.42 12.81
CA GLY A 131 -3.32 -9.26 13.68
C GLY A 131 -4.57 -8.37 13.79
N GLU A 132 -4.86 -7.93 15.01
CA GLU A 132 -6.05 -7.13 15.34
C GLU A 132 -6.10 -5.82 14.54
N ASN A 133 -5.00 -5.08 14.52
CA ASN A 133 -4.87 -3.83 13.76
C ASN A 133 -5.14 -4.00 12.25
N PHE A 134 -4.75 -5.14 11.64
CA PHE A 134 -5.08 -5.42 10.25
C PHE A 134 -6.60 -5.62 10.07
N LEU A 135 -7.21 -6.44 10.93
CA LEU A 135 -8.65 -6.72 10.89
C LEU A 135 -9.47 -5.46 11.11
N ASP A 136 -9.11 -4.66 12.11
CA ASP A 136 -9.82 -3.45 12.50
C ASP A 136 -9.69 -2.37 11.41
N ASN A 137 -8.47 -2.17 10.88
CA ASN A 137 -8.22 -1.10 9.92
C ASN A 137 -8.70 -1.44 8.49
N MET A 138 -8.79 -2.73 8.14
CA MET A 138 -9.29 -3.16 6.82
C MET A 138 -10.74 -2.76 6.55
N TYR A 139 -11.58 -2.69 7.60
CA TYR A 139 -12.99 -2.33 7.51
C TYR A 139 -13.31 -0.93 8.03
N HIS A 140 -12.30 -0.19 8.51
CA HIS A 140 -12.50 1.14 9.02
C HIS A 140 -12.74 2.14 7.88
N THR A 141 -13.72 3.03 8.04
CA THR A 141 -14.03 4.06 7.04
C THR A 141 -13.01 5.19 6.99
N ASP A 142 -12.18 5.31 8.03
CA ASP A 142 -11.24 6.40 8.21
C ASP A 142 -9.92 5.91 8.79
N PRO A 143 -8.79 6.52 8.37
CA PRO A 143 -7.46 6.18 8.89
C PRO A 143 -7.32 6.54 10.38
N ILE A 144 -6.66 5.67 11.12
CA ILE A 144 -6.41 5.78 12.57
C ILE A 144 -5.14 6.61 12.85
N CYS A 145 -4.99 7.78 12.22
CA CYS A 145 -3.84 8.65 12.44
C CYS A 145 -4.19 9.85 13.32
N ALA A 146 -3.30 10.24 14.25
CA ALA A 146 -3.49 11.39 15.13
C ALA A 146 -3.74 12.70 14.36
N LEU A 147 -2.98 12.95 13.29
CA LEU A 147 -3.18 14.11 12.42
C LEU A 147 -4.53 14.05 11.68
N CYS A 148 -4.98 12.85 11.30
CA CYS A 148 -6.31 12.68 10.71
C CYS A 148 -7.41 12.96 11.74
N ALA A 149 -7.26 12.52 12.99
CA ALA A 149 -8.20 12.82 14.06
C ALA A 149 -8.30 14.34 14.30
N GLU A 150 -7.18 15.05 14.38
CA GLU A 150 -7.14 16.51 14.49
C GLU A 150 -7.76 17.22 13.28
N ALA A 151 -7.42 16.79 12.06
CA ALA A 151 -7.98 17.33 10.84
C ALA A 151 -9.50 17.12 10.75
N ARG A 152 -10.01 15.97 11.23
CA ARG A 152 -11.44 15.67 11.30
C ARG A 152 -12.16 16.53 12.33
N GLU A 153 -11.60 16.70 13.53
CA GLU A 153 -12.13 17.63 14.53
C GLU A 153 -12.20 19.06 13.99
N LYS A 154 -11.15 19.52 13.31
CA LYS A 154 -11.13 20.85 12.68
C LYS A 154 -12.21 20.99 11.62
N ARG A 155 -12.40 19.99 10.74
CA ARG A 155 -13.50 20.00 9.76
C ARG A 155 -14.88 20.03 10.42
N ARG A 156 -15.07 19.27 11.51
CA ARG A 156 -16.35 19.25 12.26
C ARG A 156 -16.67 20.60 12.91
N LYS A 157 -15.66 21.34 13.36
CA LYS A 157 -15.82 22.69 13.96
C LYS A 157 -16.02 23.81 12.94
N LEU A 158 -15.71 23.56 11.66
CA LEU A 158 -15.80 24.53 10.55
C LEU A 158 -17.04 24.31 9.66
N GLY A 159 -17.80 23.23 9.89
CA GLY A 159 -19.12 23.00 9.28
C GLY A 159 -20.23 23.44 10.22
#